data_AF-B9LVX5-F1
#
_entry.id   AF-B9LVX5-F1
#
_cell.length_a   1.000
_cell.length_b   1.000
_cell.length_c   1.000
_cell.angle_alpha   90.00
_cell.angle_beta   90.00
_cell.angle_gamma   90.00
#
_symmetry.space_group_name_H-M   'P 1'
#
loop_
_entity.id
_entity.type
_entity.pdbx_description
1 polymer ?
#
loop_
_entity_poly.entity_id
_entity_poly.type
_entity_poly.pdbx_seq_one_letter_code
_entity_poly.pdbx_strand_id
1 'polypeptide(L)'
;MPSDTKATDIDLTPGTAKSDIVVFLYNNPGSGFSAGDIHDRLDIASGTVKTSLTRLNNDGLIRKTEDGAYHALGHRDDLRRYVGSLNQLERMFAVKNYDEHTNIDGPQLEDIDEDELDAEITALEAERNQE
;
A
#
# COMPACT_ATOMS: atom_id res chain seq x y z
N MET A 1 -28.30 -2.00 5.56
CA MET A 1 -27.51 -0.76 5.57
C MET A 1 -26.50 -0.83 4.44
N PRO A 2 -26.71 -0.15 3.29
CA PRO A 2 -25.66 -0.05 2.30
C PRO A 2 -24.66 1.01 2.77
N SER A 3 -23.42 0.61 3.01
CA SER A 3 -22.32 1.54 3.23
C SER A 3 -22.05 2.24 1.91
N ASP A 4 -22.62 3.43 1.75
CA ASP A 4 -22.28 4.39 0.70
C ASP A 4 -20.85 4.89 0.96
N THR A 5 -19.87 4.00 0.78
CA THR A 5 -18.46 4.40 0.69
C THR A 5 -18.33 5.04 -0.68
N LYS A 6 -18.69 6.32 -0.76
CA LYS A 6 -18.35 7.16 -1.89
C LYS A 6 -16.83 7.08 -2.01
N ALA A 7 -16.36 6.24 -2.93
CA ALA A 7 -14.98 6.23 -3.35
C ALA A 7 -14.76 7.64 -3.89
N THR A 8 -14.19 8.51 -3.06
CA THR A 8 -13.60 9.74 -3.53
C THR A 8 -12.51 9.31 -4.47
N ASP A 9 -12.80 9.42 -5.76
CA ASP A 9 -11.92 9.07 -6.88
C ASP A 9 -10.77 10.08 -6.89
N ILE A 10 -9.84 9.86 -5.96
CA ILE A 10 -8.60 10.60 -5.85
C ILE A 10 -7.65 9.92 -6.84
N ASP A 11 -7.22 10.64 -7.87
CA ASP A 11 -6.22 10.17 -8.85
C ASP A 11 -4.79 10.13 -8.25
N LEU A 12 -4.63 9.29 -7.22
CA LEU A 12 -3.38 8.99 -6.55
C LEU A 12 -3.14 7.49 -6.52
N THR A 13 -2.16 7.06 -7.31
CA THR A 13 -1.65 5.70 -7.29
C THR A 13 -0.57 5.57 -6.21
N PRO A 14 -0.73 4.66 -5.22
CA PRO A 14 0.31 4.41 -4.21
C PRO A 14 1.66 4.04 -4.83
N GLY A 15 2.76 4.46 -4.20
CA GLY A 15 4.13 4.23 -4.68
C GLY A 15 4.55 5.08 -5.89
N THR A 16 3.73 6.07 -6.27
CA THR A 16 4.13 7.09 -7.25
C THR A 16 4.57 8.37 -6.55
N ALA A 17 5.44 9.14 -7.19
CA ALA A 17 5.90 10.43 -6.65
C ALA A 17 4.74 11.37 -6.25
N LYS A 18 3.61 11.38 -6.97
CA LYS A 18 2.41 12.16 -6.59
C LYS A 18 1.88 11.71 -5.23
N SER A 19 1.69 10.40 -5.06
CA SER A 19 1.19 9.80 -3.82
C SER A 19 2.16 10.05 -2.67
N ASP A 20 3.45 9.81 -2.87
CA ASP A 20 4.46 9.91 -1.80
C ASP A 20 4.58 11.34 -1.28
N ILE A 21 4.52 12.33 -2.17
CA ILE A 21 4.47 13.75 -1.80
C ILE A 21 3.21 14.08 -0.99
N VAL A 22 2.05 13.56 -1.40
CA VAL A 22 0.79 13.78 -0.66
C VAL A 22 0.87 13.14 0.73
N VAL A 23 1.30 11.88 0.83
CA VAL A 23 1.49 11.17 2.11
C VAL A 23 2.41 11.97 3.02
N PHE A 24 3.55 12.44 2.50
CA PHE A 24 4.51 13.24 3.25
C PHE A 24 3.89 14.52 3.82
N LEU A 25 3.19 15.30 3.00
CA LEU A 25 2.60 16.57 3.43
C LEU A 25 1.44 16.36 4.42
N TYR A 26 0.59 15.34 4.21
CA TYR A 26 -0.56 15.06 5.08
C TYR A 26 -0.19 14.37 6.38
N ASN A 27 0.95 13.69 6.45
CA ASN A 27 1.56 13.25 7.70
C ASN A 27 2.16 14.42 8.51
N ASN A 28 2.35 15.60 7.90
CA ASN A 28 2.90 16.81 8.52
C ASN A 28 1.99 18.05 8.29
N PRO A 29 0.71 18.03 8.70
CA PRO A 29 -0.30 19.00 8.26
C PRO A 29 -0.12 20.44 8.81
N GLY A 30 0.85 20.67 9.70
CA GLY A 30 1.20 21.99 10.24
C GLY A 30 2.49 22.60 9.68
N SER A 31 3.16 21.90 8.77
CA SER A 31 4.47 22.30 8.25
C SER A 31 4.39 22.54 6.74
N GLY A 32 4.96 23.66 6.30
CA GLY A 32 5.20 23.93 4.88
C GLY A 32 6.59 23.46 4.48
N PHE A 33 6.70 22.84 3.30
CA PHE A 33 7.97 22.32 2.79
C PHE A 33 8.28 22.90 1.41
N SER A 34 9.54 23.25 1.17
CA SER A 34 9.99 23.65 -0.17
C SER A 34 10.13 22.43 -1.08
N ALA A 35 10.22 22.66 -2.39
CA ALA A 35 10.51 21.57 -3.35
C ALA A 35 11.89 20.92 -3.10
N GLY A 36 12.85 21.65 -2.51
CA GLY A 36 14.15 21.10 -2.10
C GLY A 36 14.00 20.16 -0.91
N ASP A 37 13.29 20.58 0.13
CA ASP A 37 13.06 19.74 1.32
C ASP A 37 12.36 18.42 0.95
N ILE A 38 11.37 18.49 0.05
CA ILE A 38 10.64 17.32 -0.43
C ILE A 38 11.55 16.39 -1.27
N HIS A 39 12.42 16.97 -2.10
CA HIS A 39 13.43 16.20 -2.85
C HIS A 39 14.36 15.45 -1.89
N ASP A 40 14.95 16.17 -0.93
CA ASP A 40 15.92 15.61 0.00
C ASP A 40 15.29 14.56 0.92
N ARG A 41 14.02 14.75 1.31
CA ARG A 41 13.36 13.87 2.26
C ARG A 41 12.79 12.60 1.63
N LEU A 42 12.34 12.68 0.37
CA LEU A 42 11.76 11.54 -0.35
C LEU A 42 12.72 10.88 -1.34
N ASP A 43 13.91 11.45 -1.54
CA ASP A 43 14.91 10.99 -2.52
C ASP A 43 14.35 10.88 -3.95
N ILE A 44 13.41 11.78 -4.30
CA ILE A 44 12.78 11.83 -5.63
C ILE A 44 13.49 12.88 -6.46
N ALA A 45 13.90 12.58 -7.70
CA ALA A 45 14.54 13.55 -8.59
C ALA A 45 13.85 14.93 -8.63
N SER A 46 14.61 16.01 -8.48
CA SER A 46 14.10 17.39 -8.35
C SER A 46 13.12 17.81 -9.49
N GLY A 47 13.38 17.38 -10.73
CA GLY A 47 12.47 17.64 -11.86
C GLY A 47 11.10 16.97 -11.70
N THR A 48 11.09 15.74 -11.19
CA THR A 48 9.87 14.98 -10.88
C THR A 48 9.11 15.62 -9.72
N VAL A 49 9.81 16.08 -8.68
CA VAL A 49 9.19 16.79 -7.54
C VAL A 49 8.49 18.06 -8.02
N LYS A 50 9.18 18.93 -8.77
CA LYS A 50 8.58 20.19 -9.27
C LYS A 50 7.35 19.96 -10.15
N THR A 51 7.43 19.00 -11.06
CA THR A 51 6.32 18.66 -11.96
C THR A 51 5.13 18.09 -11.18
N SER A 52 5.39 17.20 -10.22
CA SER A 52 4.36 16.59 -9.38
C SER A 52 3.70 17.63 -8.48
N LEU A 53 4.47 18.48 -7.80
CA LEU A 53 3.94 19.57 -6.96
C LEU A 53 3.07 20.54 -7.75
N THR A 54 3.46 20.88 -8.97
CA THR A 54 2.66 21.75 -9.85
C THR A 54 1.32 21.09 -10.17
N ARG A 55 1.33 19.81 -10.56
CA ARG A 55 0.11 19.05 -10.85
C ARG A 55 -0.79 18.92 -9.61
N LEU A 56 -0.24 18.47 -8.49
CA LEU A 56 -0.96 18.31 -7.22
C LEU A 56 -1.59 19.63 -6.75
N ASN A 57 -0.92 20.77 -6.95
CA ASN A 57 -1.47 22.08 -6.62
C ASN A 57 -2.60 22.48 -7.57
N ASN A 58 -2.44 22.24 -8.88
CA ASN A 58 -3.48 22.52 -9.88
C ASN A 58 -4.73 21.64 -9.68
N ASP A 59 -4.52 20.37 -9.29
CA ASP A 59 -5.58 19.41 -8.99
C ASP A 59 -6.22 19.67 -7.61
N GLY A 60 -5.76 20.69 -6.88
CA GLY A 60 -6.30 21.08 -5.58
C GLY A 60 -6.10 20.04 -4.48
N LEU A 61 -5.08 19.20 -4.59
CA LEU A 61 -4.73 18.18 -3.59
C LEU A 61 -3.83 18.74 -2.49
N ILE A 62 -3.02 19.75 -2.83
CA ILE A 62 -2.13 20.48 -1.93
C ILE A 62 -2.27 21.97 -2.21
N ARG A 63 -1.69 22.82 -1.36
CA ARG A 63 -1.56 24.25 -1.63
C ARG A 63 -0.12 24.70 -1.52
N LYS A 64 0.26 25.59 -2.43
CA LYS A 64 1.47 26.40 -2.38
C LYS A 64 1.16 27.75 -1.71
N THR A 65 1.96 28.15 -0.71
CA THR A 65 1.91 29.50 -0.12
C THR A 65 2.65 30.51 -0.99
N GLU A 66 2.48 31.80 -0.70
CA GLU A 66 3.20 32.88 -1.38
C GLU A 66 4.73 32.74 -1.23
N ASP A 67 5.19 32.25 -0.09
CA ASP A 67 6.60 31.95 0.19
C ASP A 67 7.14 30.72 -0.56
N GLY A 68 6.30 30.04 -1.33
CA GLY A 68 6.67 28.89 -2.14
C GLY A 68 6.71 27.56 -1.40
N ALA A 69 6.26 27.53 -0.15
CA ALA A 69 6.13 26.31 0.64
C ALA A 69 4.84 25.57 0.28
N TYR A 70 4.90 24.24 0.24
CA TYR A 70 3.78 23.36 -0.03
C TYR A 70 3.28 22.75 1.27
N HIS A 71 1.96 22.69 1.43
CA HIS A 71 1.32 22.14 2.63
C HIS A 71 0.05 21.36 2.29
N ALA A 72 -0.35 20.50 3.22
CA ALA A 72 -1.60 19.76 3.15
C ALA A 72 -2.83 20.67 3.31
N LEU A 73 -3.99 20.21 2.81
CA LEU A 73 -5.26 20.90 2.95
C LEU A 73 -6.04 20.30 4.13
N GLY A 74 -6.26 21.10 5.18
CA GLY A 74 -6.94 20.62 6.38
C GLY A 74 -8.40 20.18 6.20
N HIS A 75 -9.07 20.63 5.13
CA HIS A 75 -10.47 20.33 4.83
C HIS A 75 -10.67 19.11 3.92
N ARG A 76 -9.59 18.47 3.45
CA ARG A 76 -9.62 17.31 2.56
C ARG A 76 -9.58 16.02 3.37
N ASP A 77 -10.72 15.66 3.95
CA ASP A 77 -10.86 14.43 4.75
C ASP A 77 -10.67 13.16 3.93
N ASP A 78 -10.97 13.23 2.63
CA ASP A 78 -10.72 12.17 1.64
C ASP A 78 -9.23 11.84 1.52
N LEU A 79 -8.37 12.87 1.43
CA LEU A 79 -6.91 12.70 1.38
C LEU A 79 -6.35 12.21 2.72
N ARG A 80 -6.89 12.69 3.85
CA ARG A 80 -6.53 12.16 5.18
C ARG A 80 -6.89 10.69 5.32
N ARG A 81 -8.06 10.28 4.82
CA ARG A 81 -8.49 8.87 4.81
C ARG A 81 -7.60 8.01 3.92
N TYR A 82 -7.24 8.49 2.74
CA TYR A 82 -6.31 7.83 1.83
C TYR A 82 -4.95 7.59 2.51
N VAL A 83 -4.33 8.64 3.04
CA VAL A 83 -3.03 8.56 3.73
C VAL A 83 -3.10 7.67 4.97
N GLY A 84 -4.18 7.76 5.75
CA GLY A 84 -4.42 6.88 6.89
C GLY A 84 -4.51 5.40 6.50
N SER A 85 -5.15 5.09 5.37
CA SER A 85 -5.25 3.72 4.84
C SER A 85 -3.89 3.19 4.39
N LEU A 86 -3.07 4.03 3.74
CA LEU A 86 -1.70 3.65 3.36
C LEU A 86 -0.80 3.43 4.56
N ASN A 87 -0.82 4.33 5.54
CA ASN A 87 -0.04 4.18 6.78
C ASN A 87 -0.45 2.90 7.54
N GLN A 88 -1.74 2.54 7.52
CA GLN A 88 -2.21 1.29 8.12
C GLN A 88 -1.66 0.08 7.39
N LEU A 89 -1.70 0.09 6.05
CA LEU A 89 -1.16 -0.99 5.22
C LEU A 89 0.35 -1.16 5.45
N GLU A 90 1.10 -0.05 5.44
CA GLU A 90 2.54 -0.05 5.71
C GLU A 90 2.85 -0.65 7.09
N ARG A 91 2.09 -0.29 8.13
CA ARG A 91 2.25 -0.89 9.47
C ARG A 91 1.97 -2.40 9.48
N MET A 92 0.95 -2.87 8.75
CA MET A 92 0.66 -4.30 8.67
C MET A 92 1.83 -5.10 8.06
N PHE A 93 2.55 -4.51 7.11
CA PHE A 93 3.72 -5.15 6.50
C PHE A 93 5.03 -4.90 7.27
N ALA A 94 5.15 -3.77 7.97
CA ALA A 94 6.30 -3.44 8.80
C ALA A 94 6.37 -4.28 10.09
N VAL A 95 5.23 -4.74 10.61
CA VAL A 95 5.14 -5.58 11.83
C VAL A 95 5.48 -7.06 11.56
N LYS A 96 5.84 -7.45 10.33
CA LYS A 96 6.35 -8.79 10.04
C LYS A 96 7.80 -8.94 10.50
N ASN A 97 8.00 -9.06 11.82
CA ASN A 97 9.02 -9.97 12.31
C ASN A 97 8.58 -11.37 11.85
N TYR A 98 9.25 -11.92 10.84
CA TYR A 98 9.12 -13.32 10.45
C TYR A 98 9.75 -14.23 11.53
N ASP A 99 9.31 -14.12 12.78
CA ASP A 99 9.94 -14.85 13.89
C ASP A 99 8.97 -15.28 14.98
N GLU A 100 7.75 -15.71 14.63
CA GLU A 100 6.95 -16.42 15.64
C GLU A 100 6.06 -17.57 15.14
N HIS A 101 5.87 -17.75 13.82
CA HIS A 101 5.08 -18.88 13.31
C HIS A 101 5.63 -19.56 12.04
N THR A 102 6.91 -19.40 11.71
CA THR A 102 7.56 -20.21 10.64
C THR A 102 8.26 -21.47 11.17
N ASN A 103 8.19 -21.75 12.48
CA ASN A 103 8.19 -23.15 12.91
C ASN A 103 6.80 -23.74 12.63
N ILE A 104 6.43 -23.77 11.35
CA ILE A 104 5.84 -25.00 10.86
C ILE A 104 7.02 -25.94 11.00
N ASP A 105 7.06 -26.77 12.06
CA ASP A 105 7.76 -28.03 11.95
C ASP A 105 7.23 -28.57 10.64
N GLY A 106 8.02 -28.43 9.57
CA GLY A 106 7.58 -28.79 8.22
C GLY A 106 6.90 -30.14 8.36
N PRO A 107 5.72 -30.36 7.73
CA PRO A 107 5.12 -31.68 7.79
C PRO A 107 6.29 -32.63 7.52
N GLN A 108 6.58 -33.52 8.48
CA GLN A 108 7.61 -34.50 8.26
C GLN A 108 7.22 -35.06 6.90
N LEU A 109 8.04 -34.80 5.88
CA LEU A 109 7.95 -35.52 4.64
C LEU A 109 8.41 -36.91 5.10
N GLU A 110 7.52 -37.63 5.79
CA GLU A 110 7.46 -39.07 5.72
C GLU A 110 7.57 -39.32 4.23
N ASP A 111 8.59 -40.08 3.82
CA ASP A 111 8.80 -40.43 2.43
C ASP A 111 7.47 -41.04 1.95
N ILE A 112 6.64 -40.22 1.31
CA ILE A 112 5.34 -40.64 0.81
C ILE A 112 5.71 -41.60 -0.31
N ASP A 113 5.47 -42.89 -0.08
CA ASP A 113 5.71 -43.89 -1.10
C ASP A 113 4.72 -43.61 -2.24
N GLU A 114 5.25 -43.15 -3.37
CA GLU A 114 4.45 -42.84 -4.57
C GLU A 114 3.63 -44.06 -5.00
N ASP A 115 4.13 -45.28 -4.73
CA ASP A 115 3.43 -46.52 -5.06
C ASP A 115 2.21 -46.75 -4.15
N GLU A 116 2.24 -46.33 -2.88
CA GLU A 116 1.10 -46.41 -1.96
C GLU A 116 -0.01 -45.44 -2.37
N LEU A 117 0.37 -44.22 -2.74
CA LEU A 117 -0.57 -43.19 -3.17
C LEU A 117 -1.26 -43.56 -4.49
N ASP A 118 -0.51 -44.11 -5.45
CA ASP A 118 -1.05 -44.58 -6.73
C ASP A 118 -2.01 -45.77 -6.54
N ALA A 119 -1.73 -46.66 -5.59
CA ALA A 119 -2.63 -47.75 -5.23
C ALA A 119 -3.94 -47.24 -4.60
N GLU A 120 -3.87 -46.24 -3.73
CA GLU A 120 -5.04 -45.60 -3.11
C GLU A 120 -5.90 -44.88 -4.16
N ILE A 121 -5.29 -44.13 -5.06
CA ILE A 121 -5.99 -43.47 -6.18
C ILE A 121 -6.71 -44.50 -7.06
N THR A 122 -6.03 -45.59 -7.41
CA THR A 122 -6.60 -46.65 -8.24
C THR A 122 -7.80 -47.32 -7.54
N ALA A 123 -7.71 -47.57 -6.24
CA ALA A 123 -8.79 -48.16 -5.47
C ALA A 123 -10.02 -47.23 -5.40
N LEU A 124 -9.81 -45.93 -5.18
CA LEU A 124 -10.87 -44.93 -5.13
C LEU A 124 -11.54 -44.73 -6.50
N GLU A 125 -10.79 -44.77 -7.60
CA GLU A 125 -11.35 -44.70 -8.94
C GLU A 125 -12.19 -45.94 -9.29
N ALA A 126 -11.78 -47.12 -8.81
CA ALA A 126 -12.53 -48.36 -8.99
C ALA A 126 -13.84 -48.36 -8.18
N GLU A 127 -13.83 -47.82 -6.97
CA GLU A 127 -15.03 -47.67 -6.13
C GLU A 127 -16.01 -46.65 -6.75
N ARG A 128 -15.52 -45.51 -7.26
CA ARG A 128 -16.36 -44.49 -7.90
C ARG A 128 -16.98 -44.97 -9.21
N ASN A 129 -16.35 -45.89 -9.91
CA ASN A 129 -16.88 -46.47 -11.16
C ASN A 129 -17.81 -47.68 -10.94
N GLN A 130 -18.12 -48.04 -9.69
CA GLN A 130 -19.09 -49.11 -9.35
C GLN A 130 -20.46 -48.58 -8.86
N GLU A 131 -20.70 -47.27 -8.88
CA GLU A 131 -22.03 -46.64 -8.87
C GLU A 131 -22.52 -46.30 -10.29
#